data_AF-A0A9P8CN16-F1
#
_entry.id   AF-A0A9P8CN16-F1
#
_cell.length_a   1.000
_cell.length_b   1.000
_cell.length_c   1.000
_cell.angle_alpha   90.00
_cell.angle_beta   90.00
_cell.angle_gamma   90.00
#
_symmetry.space_group_name_H-M   'P 1'
#
loop_
_entity.id
_entity.type
_entity.pdbx_description
1 polymer ?
#
loop_
_entity_poly.entity_id
_entity_poly.type
_entity_poly.pdbx_seq_one_letter_code
_entity_poly.pdbx_strand_id
1 'polypeptide(L)'
;MISCFPRRFLVHQPPRLLSRRLFSVKAVHSSFPATLHYYCPRRGSSLFDHRENDDRPDDLYDEGVIVGKHGLVYPGVKGTSVSNGAVMFPNTFMMQELARRYFDEVLDREEEGKQVDRPFIYTIPRDLNRLLNEFYNTHAQEESAEKWLDAHPYQAAIADDADAEWMAK
;
A
#
# COMPACT_ATOMS: atom_id res chain seq x y z
N MET A 1 1.29 -31.91 5.17
CA MET A 1 1.85 -32.50 6.40
C MET A 1 2.05 -31.36 7.40
N ILE A 2 1.34 -31.40 8.53
CA ILE A 2 1.40 -30.39 9.59
C ILE A 2 2.42 -30.89 10.61
N SER A 3 3.52 -30.17 10.82
CA SER A 3 4.48 -30.48 11.89
C SER A 3 4.34 -29.47 13.03
N CYS A 4 3.99 -29.98 14.21
CA CYS A 4 4.03 -29.25 15.48
C CYS A 4 5.43 -29.40 16.10
N PHE A 5 6.07 -28.30 16.47
CA PHE A 5 7.26 -28.30 17.33
C PHE A 5 6.94 -27.67 18.70
N PRO A 6 7.44 -28.21 19.82
CA PRO A 6 7.15 -27.69 21.16
C PRO A 6 8.04 -26.47 21.50
N ARG A 7 7.41 -25.40 22.01
CA ARG A 7 8.08 -24.20 22.50
C ARG A 7 8.68 -24.42 23.90
N ARG A 8 9.98 -24.15 24.06
CA ARG A 8 10.53 -23.56 25.29
C ARG A 8 11.62 -22.56 24.91
N PHE A 9 11.31 -21.27 25.07
CA PHE A 9 12.32 -20.22 25.20
C PHE A 9 11.89 -19.28 26.31
N LEU A 10 12.77 -19.14 27.31
CA LEU A 10 12.77 -18.03 28.25
C LEU A 10 13.06 -16.75 27.44
N VAL A 11 12.12 -15.81 27.42
CA VAL A 11 12.28 -14.53 26.73
C VAL A 11 12.40 -13.44 27.77
N HIS A 12 13.61 -12.89 27.91
CA HIS A 12 13.79 -11.53 28.41
C HIS A 12 13.03 -10.58 27.47
N GLN A 13 12.08 -9.81 28.02
CA GLN A 13 11.32 -8.81 27.28
C GLN A 13 12.21 -7.57 27.00
N PRO A 14 12.40 -7.17 25.73
CA PRO A 14 12.85 -5.82 25.43
C PRO A 14 11.71 -4.81 25.61
N PRO A 15 12.04 -3.52 25.83
CA PRO A 15 11.08 -2.47 26.18
C PRO A 15 10.00 -2.28 25.10
N ARG A 16 8.79 -2.00 25.57
CA ARG A 16 7.56 -1.91 24.77
C ARG A 16 7.62 -0.71 23.82
N LEU A 17 7.81 -0.97 22.53
CA LEU A 17 7.49 0.00 21.47
C LEU A 17 5.97 0.24 21.49
N LEU A 18 5.58 1.44 21.93
CA LEU A 18 4.19 1.91 21.94
C LEU A 18 3.67 2.05 20.49
N SER A 19 2.40 1.70 20.30
CA SER A 19 1.63 1.79 19.03
C SER A 19 1.94 0.75 17.93
N ARG A 20 1.93 -0.55 18.28
CA ARG A 20 1.58 -1.57 17.27
C ARG A 20 0.09 -1.49 16.97
N ARG A 21 -0.27 -1.06 15.76
CA ARG A 21 -1.63 -1.13 15.21
C ARG A 21 -2.21 -2.53 15.49
N LEU A 22 -3.35 -2.59 16.18
CA LEU A 22 -4.05 -3.84 16.51
C LEU A 22 -4.77 -4.37 15.27
N PHE A 23 -4.02 -4.89 14.30
CA PHE A 23 -4.60 -5.62 13.18
C PHE A 23 -4.81 -7.09 13.56
N SER A 24 -6.04 -7.59 13.38
CA SER A 24 -6.28 -9.03 13.44
C SER A 24 -5.76 -9.66 12.14
N VAL A 25 -4.68 -10.43 12.22
CA VAL A 25 -4.13 -11.16 11.08
C VAL A 25 -5.16 -12.20 10.63
N LYS A 26 -5.79 -11.97 9.46
CA LYS A 26 -6.76 -12.92 8.87
C LYS A 26 -6.05 -14.08 8.14
N ALA A 27 -4.90 -13.81 7.54
CA ALA A 27 -4.05 -14.81 6.90
C ALA A 27 -2.62 -14.26 6.76
N VAL A 28 -1.62 -15.14 6.73
CA VAL A 28 -0.23 -14.82 6.39
C VAL A 28 0.15 -15.67 5.18
N HIS A 29 0.61 -15.04 4.11
CA HIS A 29 1.08 -15.72 2.91
C HIS A 29 2.59 -15.51 2.77
N SER A 30 3.31 -16.56 2.35
CA SER A 30 4.75 -16.48 2.06
C SER A 30 5.06 -15.82 0.71
N SER A 31 4.04 -15.68 -0.15
CA SER A 31 4.10 -14.99 -1.43
C SER A 31 2.73 -14.42 -1.80
N PHE A 32 2.68 -13.56 -2.81
CA PHE A 32 1.41 -13.04 -3.32
C PHE A 32 0.53 -14.21 -3.78
N PRO A 33 -0.68 -14.38 -3.20
CA PRO A 33 -1.48 -15.57 -3.44
C PRO A 33 -1.99 -15.62 -4.89
N ALA A 34 -2.18 -14.46 -5.51
CA ALA A 34 -2.65 -14.28 -6.88
C ALA A 34 -2.03 -13.02 -7.50
N THR A 35 -2.12 -12.92 -8.83
CA THR A 35 -1.95 -11.65 -9.53
C THR A 35 -3.07 -10.71 -9.10
N LEU A 36 -2.72 -9.49 -8.70
CA LEU A 36 -3.67 -8.48 -8.23
C LEU A 36 -3.78 -7.37 -9.27
N HIS A 37 -4.98 -6.83 -9.43
CA HIS A 37 -5.29 -5.75 -10.34
C HIS A 37 -5.86 -4.58 -9.56
N TYR A 38 -5.45 -3.37 -9.93
CA TYR A 38 -5.95 -2.11 -9.40
C TYR A 38 -6.49 -1.29 -10.57
N TYR A 39 -7.78 -0.97 -10.55
CA TYR A 39 -8.35 0.00 -11.47
C TYR A 39 -7.98 1.39 -10.97
N CYS A 40 -7.23 2.13 -11.77
CA CYS A 40 -6.83 3.48 -11.45
C CYS A 40 -7.55 4.44 -12.40
N PRO A 41 -8.44 5.31 -11.89
CA PRO A 41 -9.23 6.19 -12.73
C PRO A 41 -8.36 7.23 -13.45
N ARG A 42 -7.16 7.53 -12.93
CA ARG A 42 -6.29 8.62 -13.40
C ARG A 42 -4.80 8.24 -13.32
N ARG A 43 -3.91 9.01 -13.96
CA ARG A 43 -2.44 8.78 -13.85
C ARG A 43 -1.87 9.08 -12.47
N GLY A 44 -2.52 9.93 -11.69
CA GLY A 44 -2.11 10.32 -10.34
C GLY A 44 -3.17 9.98 -9.32
N SER A 45 -2.77 9.79 -8.07
CA SER A 45 -3.72 9.63 -6.97
C SER A 45 -4.38 10.96 -6.66
N SER A 46 -5.71 10.97 -6.60
CA SER A 46 -6.49 12.15 -6.24
C SER A 46 -6.72 12.30 -4.72
N LEU A 47 -6.26 11.30 -3.94
CA LEU A 47 -6.43 11.09 -2.49
C LEU A 47 -7.01 12.33 -1.79
N PHE A 48 -8.25 12.22 -1.33
CA PHE A 48 -9.02 13.37 -0.88
C PHE A 48 -9.78 13.10 0.39
N ASP A 49 -10.09 14.14 1.17
CA ASP A 49 -10.93 13.97 2.35
C ASP A 49 -12.37 13.67 1.90
N HIS A 50 -12.99 12.63 2.44
CA HIS A 50 -14.39 12.30 2.17
C HIS A 50 -15.38 13.43 2.42
N ARG A 51 -15.00 14.45 3.20
CA ARG A 51 -15.77 15.68 3.38
C ARG A 51 -15.92 16.48 2.08
N GLU A 52 -15.01 16.29 1.12
CA GLU A 52 -15.01 16.94 -0.20
C GLU A 52 -15.88 16.20 -1.23
N ASN A 53 -16.51 15.07 -0.87
CA ASN A 53 -17.28 14.25 -1.82
C ASN A 53 -18.32 15.05 -2.62
N ASP A 54 -19.03 15.98 -1.96
CA ASP A 54 -20.07 16.79 -2.61
C ASP A 54 -19.48 17.75 -3.66
N ASP A 55 -18.24 18.18 -3.47
CA ASP A 55 -17.50 19.04 -4.41
C ASP A 55 -16.78 18.22 -5.51
N ARG A 56 -16.73 16.89 -5.36
CA ARG A 56 -15.96 15.96 -6.18
C ARG A 56 -16.83 14.78 -6.66
N PRO A 57 -17.96 15.04 -7.35
CA PRO A 57 -18.94 14.02 -7.73
C PRO A 57 -18.40 12.98 -8.73
N ASP A 58 -17.28 13.31 -9.36
CA ASP A 58 -16.63 12.60 -10.44
C ASP A 58 -15.43 11.75 -9.98
N ASP A 59 -15.11 11.80 -8.68
CA ASP A 59 -14.06 10.99 -8.05
C ASP A 59 -14.63 9.66 -7.52
N LEU A 60 -13.83 8.61 -7.61
CA LEU A 60 -14.20 7.32 -7.05
C LEU A 60 -14.28 7.44 -5.53
N TYR A 61 -15.44 7.07 -4.97
CA TYR A 61 -15.67 7.05 -3.53
C TYR A 61 -14.57 6.26 -2.78
N ASP A 62 -14.04 5.19 -3.38
CA ASP A 62 -13.01 4.33 -2.80
C ASP A 62 -11.61 4.99 -2.70
N GLU A 63 -11.36 6.11 -3.39
CA GLU A 63 -10.13 6.91 -3.24
C GLU A 63 -10.20 7.93 -2.09
N GLY A 64 -11.38 8.11 -1.49
CA GLY A 64 -11.58 9.00 -0.36
C GLY A 64 -10.99 8.47 0.94
N VAL A 65 -10.45 9.39 1.75
CA VAL A 65 -9.91 9.12 3.07
C VAL A 65 -10.58 9.98 4.14
N ILE A 66 -10.52 9.55 5.40
CA ILE A 66 -10.97 10.30 6.56
C ILE A 66 -9.75 10.64 7.39
N VAL A 67 -9.53 11.93 7.62
CA VAL A 67 -8.50 12.41 8.54
C VAL A 67 -9.07 12.47 9.95
N GLY A 68 -8.56 11.60 10.82
CA GLY A 68 -8.89 11.58 12.23
C GLY A 68 -8.38 12.84 12.95
N LYS A 69 -9.01 13.21 14.06
CA LYS A 69 -8.63 14.40 14.85
C LYS A 69 -7.17 14.37 15.35
N HIS A 70 -6.61 13.18 15.46
CA HIS A 70 -5.24 12.86 15.85
C HIS A 70 -4.26 12.77 14.66
N GLY A 71 -4.67 13.25 13.48
CA GLY A 71 -3.83 13.33 12.29
C GLY A 71 -3.63 12.02 11.53
N LEU A 72 -4.25 10.91 11.98
CA LEU A 72 -4.17 9.63 11.25
C LEU A 72 -5.19 9.58 10.11
N VAL A 73 -4.77 9.01 8.99
CA VAL A 73 -5.57 8.81 7.78
C VAL A 73 -6.20 7.42 7.78
N TYR A 74 -7.50 7.37 7.58
CA TYR A 74 -8.31 6.15 7.52
C TYR A 74 -8.99 6.05 6.14
N PRO A 75 -9.29 4.85 5.64
CA PRO A 75 -10.16 4.72 4.47
C PRO A 75 -11.56 5.24 4.86
N GLY A 76 -12.25 5.98 4.00
CA GLY A 76 -13.63 6.39 4.32
C GLY A 76 -14.71 5.41 3.87
N VAL A 77 -14.30 4.18 3.61
CA VAL A 77 -15.20 3.03 3.55
C VAL A 77 -15.54 2.60 4.98
N LYS A 78 -16.84 2.55 5.33
CA LYS A 78 -17.30 2.24 6.70
C LYS A 78 -16.85 0.86 7.18
N GLY A 79 -16.00 0.83 8.21
CA GLY A 79 -15.93 -0.16 9.31
C GLY A 79 -15.54 -1.61 9.03
N THR A 80 -15.75 -2.14 7.82
CA THR A 80 -15.41 -3.53 7.46
C THR A 80 -14.22 -3.62 6.51
N SER A 81 -13.86 -2.51 5.85
CA SER A 81 -12.66 -2.43 5.03
C SER A 81 -11.42 -2.24 5.92
N VAL A 82 -10.43 -3.10 5.74
CA VAL A 82 -9.20 -3.13 6.55
C VAL A 82 -8.04 -2.38 5.90
N SER A 83 -8.24 -1.77 4.73
CA SER A 83 -7.17 -1.15 3.95
C SER A 83 -7.35 0.36 3.84
N ASN A 84 -6.38 1.11 4.35
CA ASN A 84 -6.23 2.56 4.21
C ASN A 84 -5.48 2.95 2.92
N GLY A 85 -5.63 2.16 1.84
CA GLY A 85 -4.89 2.34 0.60
C GLY A 85 -5.54 1.62 -0.58
N ALA A 86 -4.89 1.69 -1.74
CA ALA A 86 -5.39 1.15 -3.01
C ALA A 86 -5.94 -0.28 -2.86
N VAL A 87 -7.22 -0.45 -3.19
CA VAL A 87 -7.89 -1.74 -3.11
C VAL A 87 -7.57 -2.52 -4.37
N MET A 88 -6.90 -3.65 -4.22
CA MET A 88 -6.50 -4.51 -5.34
C MET A 88 -7.21 -5.86 -5.25
N PHE A 89 -7.65 -6.38 -6.39
CA PHE A 89 -8.38 -7.63 -6.46
C PHE A 89 -7.71 -8.62 -7.41
N PRO A 90 -7.77 -9.94 -7.15
CA PRO A 90 -7.47 -10.92 -8.17
C PRO A 90 -8.47 -10.82 -9.34
N ASN A 91 -8.12 -11.40 -10.49
CA ASN A 91 -9.00 -11.45 -11.65
C ASN A 91 -10.24 -12.32 -11.38
N THR A 92 -11.23 -11.73 -10.72
CA THR A 92 -12.48 -12.34 -10.29
C THR A 92 -13.65 -11.60 -10.94
N PHE A 93 -14.84 -12.19 -10.92
CA PHE A 93 -16.05 -11.53 -11.43
C PHE A 93 -16.26 -10.15 -10.79
N MET A 94 -16.14 -10.04 -9.46
CA MET A 94 -16.23 -8.76 -8.75
C MET A 94 -15.26 -7.71 -9.29
N MET A 95 -13.98 -8.07 -9.50
CA MET A 95 -12.99 -7.13 -10.05
C MET A 95 -13.35 -6.68 -11.48
N GLN A 96 -13.78 -7.63 -12.32
CA GLN A 96 -14.19 -7.34 -13.69
C GLN A 96 -15.44 -6.45 -13.73
N GLU A 97 -16.43 -6.71 -12.87
CA GLU A 97 -17.65 -5.91 -12.76
C GLU A 97 -17.35 -4.48 -12.31
N LEU A 98 -16.53 -4.31 -11.26
CA LEU A 98 -16.12 -2.98 -10.79
C LEU A 98 -15.35 -2.21 -11.86
N ALA A 99 -14.36 -2.84 -12.50
CA ALA A 99 -13.55 -2.20 -13.53
C ALA A 99 -14.38 -1.78 -14.75
N ARG A 100 -15.33 -2.62 -15.18
CA ARG A 100 -16.24 -2.30 -16.30
C ARG A 100 -17.17 -1.17 -15.94
N ARG A 101 -17.82 -1.25 -14.78
CA ARG A 101 -18.72 -0.20 -14.29
C ARG A 101 -18.02 1.16 -14.24
N TYR A 102 -16.83 1.23 -13.63
CA TYR A 102 -16.09 2.49 -13.54
C TYR A 102 -15.66 3.00 -14.92
N PHE A 103 -15.35 2.10 -15.87
CA PHE A 103 -15.03 2.49 -17.23
C PHE A 103 -16.26 2.99 -18.00
N ASP A 104 -17.42 2.36 -17.84
CA ASP A 104 -18.67 2.81 -18.43
C ASP A 104 -19.02 4.23 -17.94
N GLU A 105 -18.86 4.50 -16.64
CA GLU A 105 -19.04 5.85 -16.05
C GLU A 105 -18.08 6.90 -16.66
N VAL A 106 -16.85 6.51 -17.05
CA VAL A 106 -15.92 7.40 -17.76
C VAL A 106 -16.40 7.69 -19.18
N LEU A 107 -16.91 6.68 -19.89
CA LEU A 107 -17.44 6.85 -21.26
C LEU A 107 -18.68 7.75 -21.28
N ASP A 108 -19.60 7.57 -20.33
CA ASP A 108 -20.80 8.40 -20.21
C ASP A 108 -20.42 9.88 -20.00
N ARG A 109 -19.43 10.15 -19.16
CA ARG A 109 -18.92 11.51 -18.92
C ARG A 109 -18.25 12.11 -20.15
N GLU A 110 -17.51 11.31 -20.92
CA GLU A 110 -16.91 11.75 -22.17
C GLU A 110 -18.00 12.12 -23.20
N GLU A 111 -19.08 11.32 -23.28
CA GLU A 111 -20.24 11.59 -24.14
C GLU A 111 -21.00 12.87 -23.71
N GLU A 112 -21.08 13.15 -22.40
CA GLU A 112 -21.60 14.40 -21.84
C GLU A 112 -20.69 15.62 -22.12
N GLY A 113 -19.52 15.43 -22.74
CA GLY A 113 -18.56 16.48 -23.04
C GLY A 113 -17.71 16.92 -21.85
N LYS A 114 -17.68 16.14 -20.76
CA LYS A 114 -16.80 16.40 -19.62
C LYS A 114 -15.37 16.02 -19.96
N GLN A 115 -14.42 16.76 -19.40
CA GLN A 115 -13.02 16.37 -19.46
C GLN A 115 -12.79 15.16 -18.57
N VAL A 116 -12.41 14.04 -19.18
CA VAL A 116 -12.08 12.79 -18.46
C VAL A 116 -10.61 12.47 -18.59
N ASP A 117 -10.03 11.97 -17.50
CA ASP A 117 -8.70 11.37 -17.53
C ASP A 117 -8.79 9.93 -18.07
N ARG A 118 -7.75 9.50 -18.77
CA ARG A 118 -7.67 8.12 -19.25
C ARG A 118 -7.41 7.18 -18.06
N PRO A 119 -8.26 6.15 -17.84
CA PRO A 119 -8.05 5.17 -16.79
C PRO A 119 -6.99 4.12 -17.16
N PHE A 120 -6.41 3.49 -16.14
CA PHE A 120 -5.39 2.44 -16.24
C PHE A 120 -5.74 1.25 -15.36
N ILE A 121 -5.23 0.07 -15.73
CA ILE A 121 -5.21 -1.09 -14.82
C ILE A 121 -3.76 -1.37 -14.45
N TYR A 122 -3.41 -1.16 -13.18
CA TYR A 122 -2.12 -1.60 -12.66
C TYR A 122 -2.21 -3.06 -12.24
N THR A 123 -1.22 -3.85 -12.61
CA THR A 123 -1.18 -5.28 -12.33
C THR A 123 0.06 -5.60 -11.50
N ILE A 124 -0.16 -6.15 -10.31
CA ILE A 124 0.89 -6.72 -9.49
C ILE A 124 0.95 -8.23 -9.78
N PRO A 125 2.03 -8.72 -10.41
CA PRO A 125 2.16 -10.12 -10.72
C PRO A 125 2.29 -10.95 -9.44
N ARG A 126 1.76 -12.18 -9.48
CA ARG A 126 1.98 -13.19 -8.43
C ARG A 126 3.47 -13.38 -8.10
N ASP A 127 4.31 -13.22 -9.11
CA ASP A 127 5.75 -13.37 -9.05
C ASP A 127 6.49 -12.12 -8.54
N LEU A 128 5.80 -11.13 -7.97
CA LEU A 128 6.44 -9.89 -7.48
C LEU A 128 7.65 -10.17 -6.58
N ASN A 129 7.55 -11.12 -5.65
CA ASN A 129 8.69 -11.48 -4.79
C ASN A 129 9.91 -11.98 -5.59
N ARG A 130 9.69 -12.73 -6.67
CA ARG A 130 10.76 -13.19 -7.56
C ARG A 130 11.41 -12.00 -8.28
N LEU A 131 10.59 -11.08 -8.79
CA LEU A 131 11.08 -9.87 -9.47
C LEU A 131 11.85 -8.96 -8.51
N LEU A 132 11.38 -8.80 -7.27
CA LEU A 132 12.09 -8.03 -6.25
C LEU A 132 13.43 -8.70 -5.89
N ASN A 133 13.45 -10.03 -5.74
CA ASN A 133 14.68 -10.75 -5.49
C ASN A 133 15.67 -10.57 -6.64
N GLU A 134 15.21 -10.69 -7.89
CA GLU A 134 16.03 -10.46 -9.08
C GLU A 134 16.58 -9.03 -9.11
N PHE A 135 15.74 -8.04 -8.79
CA PHE A 135 16.14 -6.64 -8.69
C PHE A 135 17.24 -6.45 -7.64
N TYR A 136 17.06 -6.94 -6.41
CA TYR A 136 18.07 -6.80 -5.37
C TYR A 136 19.38 -7.53 -5.73
N ASN A 137 19.28 -8.75 -6.27
CA ASN A 137 20.47 -9.52 -6.64
C ASN A 137 21.24 -8.91 -7.83
N THR A 138 20.56 -8.18 -8.71
CA THR A 138 21.16 -7.64 -9.94
C THR A 138 21.61 -6.19 -9.80
N HIS A 139 20.87 -5.40 -9.02
CA HIS A 139 21.03 -3.94 -8.99
C HIS A 139 21.38 -3.38 -7.62
N ALA A 140 21.20 -4.14 -6.53
CA ALA A 140 21.56 -3.66 -5.20
C ALA A 140 22.97 -4.12 -4.81
N GLN A 141 23.65 -3.29 -4.02
CA GLN A 141 24.88 -3.68 -3.37
C GLN A 141 24.54 -4.46 -2.09
N GLU A 142 24.88 -5.74 -2.06
CA GLU A 142 24.70 -6.57 -0.87
C GLU A 142 25.87 -6.39 0.09
N GLU A 143 25.57 -6.09 1.35
CA GLU A 143 26.50 -6.20 2.45
C GLU A 143 25.81 -6.72 3.71
N SER A 144 26.57 -7.33 4.63
CA SER A 144 25.98 -7.83 5.87
C SER A 144 25.58 -6.68 6.77
N ALA A 145 24.49 -6.87 7.53
CA ALA A 145 24.03 -5.87 8.48
C ALA A 145 25.11 -5.50 9.50
N GLU A 146 25.91 -6.47 9.96
CA GLU A 146 27.04 -6.23 10.87
C GLU A 146 28.06 -5.28 10.27
N LYS A 147 28.53 -5.56 9.04
CA LYS A 147 29.49 -4.73 8.34
C LYS A 147 28.93 -3.33 8.08
N TRP A 148 27.66 -3.25 7.67
CA TRP A 148 26.99 -1.97 7.45
C TRP A 148 26.93 -1.15 8.74
N LEU A 149 26.55 -1.76 9.87
CA LEU A 149 26.44 -1.08 11.17
C LEU A 149 27.80 -0.62 11.71
N ASP A 150 28.86 -1.41 11.51
CA ASP A 150 30.22 -1.01 11.89
C ASP A 150 30.70 0.19 11.06
N ALA A 151 30.32 0.26 9.79
CA ALA A 151 30.67 1.37 8.89
C ALA A 151 29.78 2.63 9.07
N HIS A 152 28.59 2.49 9.65
CA HIS A 152 27.59 3.56 9.80
C HIS A 152 27.22 3.78 11.27
N PRO A 153 28.10 4.38 12.09
CA PRO A 153 27.85 4.59 13.50
C PRO A 153 26.63 5.50 13.70
N TYR A 154 25.78 5.14 14.67
CA TYR A 154 24.53 5.85 14.92
C TYR A 154 24.70 7.35 15.16
N GLN A 155 25.78 7.77 15.82
CA GLN A 155 26.06 9.18 16.11
C GLN A 155 26.37 10.01 14.85
N ALA A 156 26.67 9.37 13.72
CA ALA A 156 26.89 10.01 12.43
C ALA A 156 25.64 9.98 11.53
N ALA A 157 24.52 9.41 12.01
CA ALA A 157 23.25 9.44 11.28
C ALA A 157 22.70 10.87 11.22
N ILE A 158 22.20 11.25 10.05
CA ILE A 158 21.50 12.53 9.85
C ILE A 158 20.11 12.41 10.50
N ALA A 159 19.64 13.48 11.13
CA ALA A 159 18.31 13.52 11.74
C ALA A 159 17.20 13.39 10.68
N ASP A 160 16.10 12.72 11.02
CA ASP A 160 15.00 12.45 10.09
C ASP A 160 14.40 13.74 9.49
N ASP A 161 14.43 14.85 10.23
CA ASP A 161 13.90 16.16 9.84
C ASP A 161 14.90 17.06 9.11
N ALA A 162 16.14 16.63 8.92
CA ALA A 162 17.18 17.35 8.18
C ALA A 162 17.22 16.95 6.69
N ASP A 163 16.08 17.06 6.00
CA ASP A 163 15.90 16.68 4.59
C ASP A 163 16.89 17.34 3.61
N ALA A 164 17.18 18.62 3.82
CA ALA A 164 18.16 19.35 3.04
C ALA A 164 19.58 18.73 3.11
N GLU A 165 19.92 18.09 4.23
CA GLU A 165 21.24 17.51 4.43
C GLU A 165 21.38 16.12 3.80
N TRP A 166 20.39 15.24 3.98
CA TRP A 166 20.48 13.88 3.44
C TRP A 166 20.11 13.78 1.95
N MET A 167 19.37 14.75 1.39
CA MET A 167 19.11 14.85 -0.05
C MET A 167 20.28 15.43 -0.86
N ALA A 168 21.27 16.02 -0.19
CA ALA A 168 22.44 16.63 -0.83
C ALA A 168 23.61 15.66 -1.05
N LYS A 169 23.48 14.40 -0.62
CA LYS A 169 24.47 13.32 -0.78
C LYS A 169 24.09 12.40 -1.93
#